data_AF-A0A7C4C516-F1
#
_entry.id   AF-A0A7C4C516-F1
#
_cell.length_a   1.000
_cell.length_b   1.000
_cell.length_c   1.000
_cell.angle_alpha   90.00
_cell.angle_beta   90.00
_cell.angle_gamma   90.00
#
_symmetry.space_group_name_H-M   'P 1'
#
loop_
_entity.id
_entity.type
_entity.pdbx_description
1 polymer ?
#
loop_
_entity_poly.entity_id
_entity_poly.type
_entity_poly.pdbx_seq_one_letter_code
_entity_poly.pdbx_strand_id
1 'polypeptide(L)'
;MVESSNMINQNERVQLNPPSLLGSLRKGFDAIANHVFIILFPIALDTFLWLGPHLKITPLVERMLSTWNEFYSSGSMPNEEALRVGQQVWSALGERLNLFVFLRSYPVGVFSLMAGIQPVGSPLSEPMNLQASSLKTVLVAWLACSLVGILAASIYFTLVAQAAVHGGINWIDSLKSWFRHSLQIILLTVFWFSLIAMIALPCSCLISFLTFGNLAAAQFGILLMMGILVWLLFPLVFSPHGIFVHSDDVLKSIKQSILLTRFTFPNTLFFVLVIFAIGEAMDIIWRFPKETSWMMLVGIAGHSFINTALLATTFVYYRDATLWMNEVRQKLETVSVA
;
A
#
# COMPACT_ATOMS: atom_id res chain seq x y z
N MET A 1 31.52 -25.30 52.47
CA MET A 1 31.93 -25.91 51.20
C MET A 1 30.66 -26.31 50.47
N VAL A 2 30.53 -25.90 49.21
CA VAL A 2 29.35 -26.03 48.33
C VAL A 2 28.28 -24.92 48.48
N GLU A 3 28.73 -23.66 48.39
CA GLU A 3 28.02 -22.64 47.62
C GLU A 3 28.26 -22.95 46.13
N SER A 4 27.39 -23.72 45.47
CA SER A 4 27.51 -23.92 44.01
C SER A 4 26.19 -24.29 43.33
N SER A 5 25.08 -23.64 43.68
CA SER A 5 23.80 -23.85 42.99
C SER A 5 23.15 -22.55 42.46
N ASN A 6 23.89 -21.44 42.46
CA ASN A 6 23.46 -20.16 41.88
C ASN A 6 24.28 -19.80 40.63
N MET A 7 24.30 -20.68 39.64
CA MET A 7 24.80 -20.35 38.29
C MET A 7 23.74 -20.77 37.27
N ILE A 8 22.53 -20.23 37.42
CA ILE A 8 21.58 -20.16 36.31
C ILE A 8 22.23 -19.22 35.29
N ASN A 9 22.62 -19.80 34.15
CA ASN A 9 23.14 -19.13 32.97
C ASN A 9 22.39 -17.82 32.67
N GLN A 10 22.96 -16.68 33.09
CA GLN A 10 22.50 -15.33 32.75
C GLN A 10 23.16 -14.78 31.45
N ASN A 11 23.84 -15.63 30.66
CA ASN A 11 24.74 -15.17 29.61
C ASN A 11 24.36 -15.50 28.15
N GLU A 12 23.16 -15.98 27.85
CA GLU A 12 22.64 -15.83 26.48
C GLU A 12 21.96 -14.46 26.34
N ARG A 13 22.77 -13.39 26.38
CA ARG A 13 22.36 -12.17 25.67
C ARG A 13 22.31 -12.56 24.20
N VAL A 14 21.12 -12.91 23.70
CA VAL A 14 20.88 -13.09 22.27
C VAL A 14 21.46 -11.86 21.59
N GLN A 15 22.61 -12.04 20.93
CA GLN A 15 23.26 -10.97 20.20
C GLN A 15 22.34 -10.69 19.01
N LEU A 16 21.46 -9.69 19.15
CA LEU A 16 20.53 -9.33 18.08
C LEU A 16 21.37 -8.75 16.95
N ASN A 17 21.62 -9.57 15.95
CA ASN A 17 22.21 -9.16 14.70
C ASN A 17 21.28 -8.14 14.01
N PRO A 18 21.82 -7.27 13.14
CA PRO A 18 20.98 -6.38 12.34
C PRO A 18 19.88 -7.18 11.63
N PRO A 19 18.70 -6.56 11.40
CA PRO A 19 17.54 -7.26 10.83
C PRO A 19 17.92 -7.89 9.49
N SER A 20 17.69 -9.20 9.38
CA SER A 20 18.06 -9.99 8.20
C SER A 20 16.88 -10.07 7.23
N LEU A 21 17.11 -9.70 5.96
CA LEU A 21 16.12 -9.78 4.88
C LEU A 21 15.60 -11.22 4.69
N LEU A 22 16.52 -12.18 4.53
CA LEU A 22 16.16 -13.58 4.29
C LEU A 22 15.46 -14.21 5.49
N GLY A 23 15.89 -13.86 6.71
CA GLY A 23 15.26 -14.30 7.94
C GLY A 23 13.84 -13.74 8.09
N SER A 24 13.64 -12.47 7.72
CA SER A 24 12.34 -11.83 7.72
C SER A 24 11.40 -12.47 6.68
N LEU A 25 11.90 -12.73 5.47
CA LEU A 25 11.16 -13.42 4.41
C LEU A 25 10.70 -14.81 4.87
N ARG A 26 11.63 -15.63 5.36
CA ARG A 26 11.30 -16.98 5.85
C ARG A 26 10.22 -16.92 6.93
N LYS A 27 10.42 -16.10 7.97
CA LYS A 27 9.44 -15.96 9.07
C LYS A 27 8.08 -15.45 8.57
N GLY A 28 8.06 -14.50 7.63
CA GLY A 28 6.83 -13.94 7.07
C GLY A 28 6.04 -14.96 6.25
N PHE A 29 6.71 -15.73 5.40
CA PHE A 29 6.08 -16.82 4.65
C PHE A 29 5.61 -17.96 5.56
N ASP A 30 6.44 -18.37 6.52
CA ASP A 30 6.07 -19.41 7.50
C ASP A 30 4.85 -18.97 8.33
N ALA A 31 4.77 -17.69 8.73
CA ALA A 31 3.65 -17.15 9.49
C ALA A 31 2.31 -17.27 8.73
N ILE A 32 2.31 -16.92 7.44
CA ILE A 32 1.11 -16.99 6.59
C ILE A 32 0.80 -18.42 6.17
N ALA A 33 1.81 -19.26 5.92
CA ALA A 33 1.60 -20.68 5.64
C ALA A 33 0.96 -21.43 6.81
N ASN A 34 1.25 -21.03 8.06
CA ASN A 34 0.59 -21.59 9.25
C ASN A 34 -0.81 -21.00 9.51
N HIS A 35 -1.16 -19.90 8.84
CA HIS A 35 -2.42 -19.17 9.02
C HIS A 35 -3.05 -18.78 7.68
N VAL A 36 -3.15 -19.75 6.77
CA VAL A 36 -3.55 -19.52 5.36
C VAL A 36 -4.88 -18.80 5.23
N PHE A 37 -5.80 -18.96 6.18
CA PHE A 37 -7.11 -18.30 6.14
C PHE A 37 -7.05 -16.77 6.08
N ILE A 38 -5.93 -16.12 6.46
CA ILE A 38 -5.78 -14.66 6.33
C ILE A 38 -5.87 -14.21 4.86
N ILE A 39 -5.47 -15.07 3.91
CA ILE A 39 -5.53 -14.75 2.48
C ILE A 39 -6.96 -14.67 1.95
N LEU A 40 -7.98 -15.07 2.73
CA LEU A 40 -9.38 -14.93 2.33
C LEU A 40 -9.79 -13.47 2.17
N PHE A 41 -9.15 -12.52 2.86
CA PHE A 41 -9.40 -11.08 2.68
C PHE A 41 -9.08 -10.61 1.26
N PRO A 42 -7.83 -10.76 0.75
CA PRO A 42 -7.52 -10.40 -0.63
C PRO A 42 -8.27 -11.23 -1.66
N ILE A 43 -8.52 -12.53 -1.43
CA ILE A 43 -9.35 -13.35 -2.33
C ILE A 43 -10.77 -12.81 -2.43
N ALA A 44 -11.39 -12.45 -1.31
CA ALA A 44 -12.75 -11.91 -1.28
C ALA A 44 -12.83 -10.56 -2.02
N LEU A 45 -11.85 -9.67 -1.78
CA LEU A 45 -11.77 -8.39 -2.48
C LEU A 45 -11.58 -8.59 -3.99
N ASP A 46 -10.64 -9.44 -4.39
CA ASP A 46 -10.38 -9.72 -5.81
C ASP A 46 -11.59 -10.35 -6.48
N THR A 47 -12.24 -11.33 -5.86
CA THR A 47 -13.43 -11.96 -6.41
C THR A 47 -14.56 -10.95 -6.57
N PHE A 48 -14.73 -10.03 -5.62
CA PHE A 48 -15.69 -8.94 -5.72
C PHE A 48 -15.36 -7.96 -6.85
N LEU A 49 -14.11 -7.55 -6.99
CA LEU A 49 -13.70 -6.64 -8.06
C LEU A 49 -13.74 -7.28 -9.45
N TRP A 50 -13.59 -8.60 -9.52
CA TRP A 50 -13.62 -9.36 -10.76
C TRP A 50 -15.04 -9.67 -11.24
N LEU A 51 -15.85 -10.30 -10.37
CA LEU A 51 -17.17 -10.83 -10.71
C LEU A 51 -18.33 -9.94 -10.26
N GLY A 52 -18.05 -8.96 -9.38
CA GLY A 52 -19.06 -8.05 -8.86
C GLY A 52 -19.43 -6.92 -9.84
N PRO A 53 -20.31 -6.01 -9.40
CA PRO A 53 -20.70 -4.86 -10.20
C PRO A 53 -19.53 -3.90 -10.43
N HIS A 54 -19.56 -3.18 -11.54
CA HIS A 54 -18.59 -2.15 -11.84
C HIS A 54 -19.26 -0.78 -11.82
N LEU A 55 -18.77 0.13 -10.98
CA LEU A 55 -19.23 1.51 -10.96
C LEU A 55 -18.30 2.36 -11.84
N LYS A 56 -18.74 2.61 -13.09
CA LYS A 56 -17.95 3.27 -14.14
C LYS A 56 -18.15 4.78 -14.15
N ILE A 57 -17.10 5.51 -14.53
CA ILE A 57 -17.12 6.97 -14.73
C ILE A 57 -17.17 7.38 -16.21
N THR A 58 -17.42 6.44 -17.12
CA THR A 58 -17.44 6.64 -18.57
C THR A 58 -18.25 7.87 -19.00
N PRO A 59 -19.48 8.11 -18.51
CA PRO A 59 -20.27 9.27 -18.94
C PRO A 59 -19.66 10.62 -18.54
N LEU A 60 -18.90 10.66 -17.43
CA LEU A 60 -18.22 11.88 -16.98
C LEU A 60 -16.99 12.15 -17.83
N VAL A 61 -16.24 11.10 -18.17
CA VAL A 61 -15.08 11.19 -19.06
C VAL A 61 -15.51 11.64 -20.45
N GLU A 62 -16.55 11.03 -21.03
CA GLU A 62 -17.07 11.42 -22.35
C GLU A 62 -17.50 12.89 -22.39
N ARG A 63 -18.21 13.35 -21.35
CA ARG A 63 -18.62 14.77 -21.23
C ARG A 63 -17.43 15.71 -21.10
N MET A 64 -16.40 15.31 -20.36
CA MET A 64 -15.17 16.09 -20.24
C MET A 64 -14.45 16.18 -21.60
N LEU A 65 -14.34 15.06 -22.32
CA LEU A 65 -13.71 14.99 -23.64
C LEU A 65 -14.48 15.81 -24.69
N SER A 66 -15.81 15.79 -24.68
CA SER A 66 -16.61 16.62 -25.58
C SER A 66 -16.38 18.12 -25.32
N THR A 67 -16.33 18.52 -24.04
CA THR A 67 -16.05 19.91 -23.65
C THR A 67 -14.66 20.36 -24.08
N TRP A 68 -13.65 19.49 -23.96
CA TRP A 68 -12.29 19.78 -24.46
C TRP A 68 -12.26 19.97 -25.97
N ASN A 69 -12.94 19.11 -26.72
CA ASN A 69 -12.99 19.20 -28.18
C ASN A 69 -13.64 20.50 -28.65
N GLU A 70 -14.75 20.90 -28.01
CA GLU A 70 -15.39 22.19 -28.28
C GLU A 70 -14.45 23.37 -27.99
N PHE A 71 -13.78 23.36 -26.82
CA PHE A 71 -12.84 24.41 -26.45
C PHE A 71 -11.71 24.58 -27.47
N TYR A 72 -11.04 23.49 -27.86
CA TYR A 72 -9.91 23.54 -28.79
C TYR A 72 -10.31 23.75 -30.25
N SER A 73 -11.53 23.37 -30.65
CA SER A 73 -12.05 23.69 -31.99
C SER A 73 -12.20 25.19 -32.24
N SER A 74 -12.26 26.01 -31.18
CA SER A 74 -12.43 27.46 -31.23
C SER A 74 -11.19 28.28 -30.84
N GLY A 75 -10.10 27.62 -30.43
CA GLY A 75 -8.91 28.26 -29.86
C GLY A 75 -7.61 27.89 -30.57
N SER A 76 -6.47 28.36 -30.04
CA SER A 76 -5.14 27.94 -30.48
C SER A 76 -4.90 26.48 -30.09
N MET A 77 -4.80 25.62 -31.10
CA MET A 77 -4.61 24.18 -30.92
C MET A 77 -3.29 23.90 -30.17
N PRO A 78 -3.33 23.09 -29.09
CA PRO A 78 -2.14 22.39 -28.61
C PRO A 78 -1.54 21.56 -29.75
N ASN A 79 -0.32 21.08 -29.60
CA ASN A 79 0.20 20.01 -30.45
C ASN A 79 -0.87 18.89 -30.57
N GLU A 80 -1.37 18.65 -31.78
CA GLU A 80 -2.46 17.69 -32.04
C GLU A 80 -2.16 16.31 -31.48
N GLU A 81 -0.89 15.93 -31.50
CA GLU A 81 -0.42 14.67 -30.96
C GLU A 81 -0.60 14.58 -29.43
N ALA A 82 -0.29 15.66 -28.70
CA ALA A 82 -0.45 15.71 -27.25
C ALA A 82 -1.93 15.65 -26.85
N LEU A 83 -2.81 16.32 -27.60
CA LEU A 83 -4.26 16.26 -27.39
C LEU A 83 -4.80 14.85 -27.61
N ARG A 84 -4.40 14.19 -28.70
CA ARG A 84 -4.80 12.81 -29.02
C ARG A 84 -4.37 11.82 -27.93
N VAL A 85 -3.12 11.93 -27.46
CA VAL A 85 -2.62 11.08 -26.37
C VAL A 85 -3.42 11.31 -25.09
N GLY A 86 -3.70 12.57 -24.74
CA GLY A 86 -4.54 12.90 -23.59
C GLY A 86 -5.94 12.28 -23.67
N GLN A 87 -6.60 12.40 -24.82
CA GLN A 87 -7.93 11.82 -25.04
C GLN A 87 -7.92 10.29 -24.91
N GLN A 88 -6.90 9.62 -25.46
CA GLN A 88 -6.76 8.16 -25.35
C GLN A 88 -6.58 7.70 -23.90
N VAL A 89 -5.75 8.40 -23.12
CA VAL A 89 -5.53 8.07 -21.70
C VAL A 89 -6.82 8.21 -20.90
N TRP A 90 -7.55 9.31 -21.08
CA TRP A 90 -8.81 9.54 -20.38
C TRP A 90 -9.89 8.56 -20.80
N SER A 91 -10.01 8.26 -22.09
CA SER A 91 -10.96 7.27 -22.60
C SER A 91 -10.68 5.88 -22.02
N ALA A 92 -9.42 5.43 -22.03
CA ALA A 92 -9.03 4.15 -21.44
C ALA A 92 -9.30 4.11 -19.92
N LEU A 93 -9.09 5.22 -19.22
CA LEU A 93 -9.44 5.33 -17.80
C LEU A 93 -10.95 5.21 -17.59
N GLY A 94 -11.76 5.90 -18.40
CA GLY A 94 -13.22 5.86 -18.31
C GLY A 94 -13.81 4.47 -18.57
N GLU A 95 -13.18 3.69 -19.46
CA GLU A 95 -13.60 2.32 -19.78
C GLU A 95 -13.21 1.32 -18.68
N ARG A 96 -11.97 1.40 -18.19
CA ARG A 96 -11.44 0.39 -17.26
C ARG A 96 -11.75 0.68 -15.81
N LEU A 97 -11.70 1.94 -15.39
CA LEU A 97 -11.78 2.31 -13.98
C LEU A 97 -13.13 1.90 -13.37
N ASN A 98 -13.08 0.95 -12.45
CA ASN A 98 -14.18 0.62 -11.56
C ASN A 98 -13.98 1.36 -10.24
N LEU A 99 -14.89 2.26 -9.85
CA LEU A 99 -14.77 3.00 -8.58
C LEU A 99 -14.74 2.10 -7.33
N PHE A 100 -15.24 0.86 -7.41
CA PHE A 100 -15.07 -0.08 -6.32
C PHE A 100 -13.61 -0.47 -6.04
N VAL A 101 -12.67 -0.17 -6.96
CA VAL A 101 -11.23 -0.33 -6.74
C VAL A 101 -10.76 0.33 -5.45
N PHE A 102 -11.42 1.41 -5.02
CA PHE A 102 -11.07 2.11 -3.78
C PHE A 102 -11.32 1.29 -2.51
N LEU A 103 -12.03 0.16 -2.58
CA LEU A 103 -12.08 -0.85 -1.51
C LEU A 103 -10.71 -1.45 -1.19
N ARG A 104 -9.77 -1.45 -2.15
CA ARG A 104 -8.36 -1.78 -1.89
C ARG A 104 -7.79 -0.85 -0.81
N SER A 105 -8.16 0.43 -0.84
CA SER A 105 -7.66 1.50 0.05
C SER A 105 -6.15 1.76 -0.02
N TYR A 106 -5.75 2.99 0.30
CA TYR A 106 -4.35 3.43 0.35
C TYR A 106 -4.18 4.42 1.51
N PRO A 107 -3.02 4.47 2.20
CA PRO A 107 -1.83 3.64 2.02
C PRO A 107 -1.91 2.25 2.67
N VAL A 108 -2.87 2.03 3.58
CA VAL A 108 -3.08 0.75 4.27
C VAL A 108 -4.35 0.12 3.70
N GLY A 109 -4.17 -1.02 3.03
CA GLY A 109 -5.19 -1.58 2.17
C GLY A 109 -5.03 -3.08 1.96
N VAL A 110 -6.13 -3.76 1.61
CA VAL A 110 -6.09 -5.18 1.27
C VAL A 110 -5.51 -5.30 -0.14
N PHE A 111 -4.41 -6.04 -0.29
CA PHE A 111 -3.80 -6.27 -1.61
C PHE A 111 -4.80 -6.94 -2.56
N SER A 112 -4.75 -6.56 -3.82
CA SER A 112 -5.71 -7.03 -4.83
C SER A 112 -5.09 -7.02 -6.21
N LEU A 113 -5.10 -8.18 -6.86
CA LEU A 113 -4.67 -8.36 -8.24
C LEU A 113 -5.61 -7.63 -9.19
N MET A 114 -6.92 -7.71 -8.93
CA MET A 114 -7.97 -7.10 -9.76
C MET A 114 -7.94 -5.59 -9.71
N ALA A 115 -7.50 -5.00 -8.59
CA ALA A 115 -7.27 -3.57 -8.52
C ALA A 115 -6.22 -3.11 -9.55
N GLY A 116 -5.22 -3.94 -9.84
CA GLY A 116 -4.19 -3.65 -10.85
C GLY A 116 -4.58 -4.01 -12.29
N ILE A 117 -5.47 -4.99 -12.49
CA ILE A 117 -5.94 -5.40 -13.83
C ILE A 117 -7.07 -4.49 -14.32
N GLN A 118 -7.98 -4.09 -13.43
CA GLN A 118 -9.24 -3.39 -13.77
C GLN A 118 -9.98 -4.13 -14.91
N PRO A 119 -10.49 -5.35 -14.65
CA PRO A 119 -11.07 -6.20 -15.67
C PRO A 119 -12.28 -5.53 -16.33
N VAL A 120 -12.48 -5.77 -17.61
CA VAL A 120 -13.66 -5.28 -18.36
C VAL A 120 -14.65 -6.41 -18.58
N GLY A 121 -14.16 -7.65 -18.71
CA GLY A 121 -14.97 -8.86 -18.79
C GLY A 121 -14.84 -9.79 -17.58
N SER A 122 -15.71 -10.79 -17.54
CA SER A 122 -15.66 -11.89 -16.58
C SER A 122 -16.02 -13.22 -17.26
N PRO A 123 -15.68 -14.38 -16.67
CA PRO A 123 -16.08 -15.69 -17.21
C PRO A 123 -17.60 -15.94 -17.15
N LEU A 124 -18.34 -15.24 -16.28
CA LEU A 124 -19.76 -15.47 -16.05
C LEU A 124 -20.66 -14.75 -17.08
N SER A 125 -20.24 -13.58 -17.54
CA SER A 125 -20.83 -12.73 -18.59
C SER A 125 -20.20 -11.34 -18.52
N GLU A 126 -20.70 -10.36 -19.29
CA GLU A 126 -20.40 -8.96 -19.00
C GLU A 126 -20.82 -8.60 -17.55
N PRO A 127 -19.96 -7.90 -16.79
CA PRO A 127 -20.27 -7.47 -15.44
C PRO A 127 -21.41 -6.44 -15.42
N MET A 128 -22.14 -6.38 -14.31
CA MET A 128 -23.19 -5.37 -14.12
C MET A 128 -22.57 -3.97 -14.04
N ASN A 129 -22.75 -3.17 -15.09
CA ASN A 129 -22.21 -1.81 -15.17
C ASN A 129 -23.17 -0.77 -14.60
N LEU A 130 -22.80 -0.20 -13.46
CA LEU A 130 -23.45 0.96 -12.86
C LEU A 130 -22.72 2.22 -13.32
N GLN A 131 -23.46 3.26 -13.68
CA GLN A 131 -22.87 4.49 -14.21
C GLN A 131 -22.92 5.62 -13.17
N ALA A 132 -21.77 6.21 -12.86
CA ALA A 132 -21.69 7.41 -12.05
C ALA A 132 -21.95 8.64 -12.93
N SER A 133 -23.18 9.16 -12.91
CA SER A 133 -23.58 10.29 -13.76
C SER A 133 -23.19 11.67 -13.22
N SER A 134 -22.62 11.76 -12.01
CA SER A 134 -22.26 13.04 -11.38
C SER A 134 -21.00 12.93 -10.52
N LEU A 135 -20.24 14.02 -10.43
CA LEU A 135 -19.04 14.11 -9.59
C LEU A 135 -19.36 13.87 -8.11
N LYS A 136 -20.55 14.26 -7.64
CA LYS A 136 -21.03 13.96 -6.29
C LYS A 136 -21.10 12.44 -6.04
N THR A 137 -21.61 11.67 -7.01
CA THR A 137 -21.69 10.21 -6.90
C THR A 137 -20.29 9.60 -6.84
N VAL A 138 -19.36 10.09 -7.66
CA VAL A 138 -17.95 9.66 -7.64
C VAL A 138 -17.33 9.93 -6.28
N LEU A 139 -17.48 11.15 -5.74
CA LEU A 139 -16.90 11.53 -4.45
C LEU A 139 -17.46 10.70 -3.29
N VAL A 140 -18.78 10.50 -3.25
CA VAL A 140 -19.43 9.68 -2.21
C VAL A 140 -19.01 8.22 -2.33
N ALA A 141 -18.97 7.66 -3.54
CA ALA A 141 -18.53 6.29 -3.76
C ALA A 141 -17.06 6.09 -3.38
N TRP A 142 -16.19 7.04 -3.75
CA TRP A 142 -14.78 7.04 -3.38
C TRP A 142 -14.59 7.06 -1.86
N LEU A 143 -15.27 7.99 -1.16
CA LEU A 143 -15.21 8.10 0.31
C LEU A 143 -15.74 6.84 0.99
N ALA A 144 -16.90 6.34 0.57
CA ALA A 144 -17.51 5.15 1.15
C ALA A 144 -16.65 3.90 0.93
N CYS A 145 -16.17 3.67 -0.29
CA CYS A 145 -15.31 2.52 -0.60
C CYS A 145 -13.98 2.59 0.14
N SER A 146 -13.36 3.77 0.20
CA SER A 146 -12.10 3.95 0.95
C SER A 146 -12.31 3.72 2.45
N LEU A 147 -13.42 4.19 3.03
CA LEU A 147 -13.71 3.97 4.45
C LEU A 147 -13.95 2.49 4.75
N VAL A 148 -14.78 1.83 3.95
CA VAL A 148 -15.05 0.38 4.08
C VAL A 148 -13.76 -0.43 3.88
N GLY A 149 -12.96 -0.07 2.89
CA GLY A 149 -11.69 -0.72 2.62
C GLY A 149 -10.68 -0.56 3.76
N ILE A 150 -10.55 0.64 4.36
CA ILE A 150 -9.71 0.87 5.54
C ILE A 150 -10.21 0.04 6.72
N LEU A 151 -11.52 -0.01 6.96
CA LEU A 151 -12.11 -0.81 8.03
C LEU A 151 -11.76 -2.31 7.86
N ALA A 152 -11.89 -2.85 6.65
CA ALA A 152 -11.50 -4.23 6.34
C ALA A 152 -9.98 -4.45 6.46
N ALA A 153 -9.19 -3.52 5.92
CA ALA A 153 -7.73 -3.56 5.97
C ALA A 153 -7.21 -3.50 7.41
N SER A 154 -7.90 -2.82 8.31
CA SER A 154 -7.54 -2.74 9.74
C SER A 154 -7.54 -4.12 10.40
N ILE A 155 -8.55 -4.93 10.14
CA ILE A 155 -8.63 -6.31 10.65
C ILE A 155 -7.55 -7.15 9.98
N TYR A 156 -7.47 -7.08 8.64
CA TYR A 156 -6.49 -7.81 7.85
C TYR A 156 -5.04 -7.57 8.34
N PHE A 157 -4.63 -6.30 8.50
CA PHE A 157 -3.29 -5.95 9.01
C PHE A 157 -3.08 -6.39 10.46
N THR A 158 -4.11 -6.32 11.32
CA THR A 158 -4.00 -6.78 12.71
C THR A 158 -3.73 -8.29 12.75
N LEU A 159 -4.44 -9.09 11.93
CA LEU A 159 -4.24 -10.53 11.86
C LEU A 159 -2.86 -10.90 11.30
N VAL A 160 -2.42 -10.20 10.23
CA VAL A 160 -1.09 -10.40 9.67
C VAL A 160 0.00 -10.05 10.68
N ALA A 161 -0.14 -8.94 11.41
CA ALA A 161 0.79 -8.55 12.45
C ALA A 161 0.86 -9.60 13.58
N GLN A 162 -0.28 -10.11 14.04
CA GLN A 162 -0.33 -11.16 15.07
C GLN A 162 0.34 -12.46 14.60
N ALA A 163 0.00 -12.93 13.39
CA ALA A 163 0.61 -14.12 12.82
C ALA A 163 2.14 -13.98 12.68
N ALA A 164 2.61 -12.82 12.20
CA ALA A 164 4.02 -12.56 11.93
C ALA A 164 4.86 -12.33 13.20
N VAL A 165 4.33 -11.61 14.17
CA VAL A 165 5.08 -11.15 15.36
C VAL A 165 4.91 -12.10 16.53
N HIS A 166 3.68 -12.57 16.79
CA HIS A 166 3.33 -13.36 17.97
C HIS A 166 3.19 -14.87 17.69
N GLY A 167 3.17 -15.28 16.42
CA GLY A 167 3.09 -16.68 16.02
C GLY A 167 1.71 -17.34 16.25
N GLY A 168 0.69 -16.55 16.59
CA GLY A 168 -0.68 -17.01 16.80
C GLY A 168 -1.69 -15.88 16.58
N ILE A 169 -2.96 -16.23 16.45
CA ILE A 169 -4.04 -15.29 16.14
C ILE A 169 -5.09 -15.31 17.25
N ASN A 170 -5.38 -14.13 17.79
CA ASN A 170 -6.51 -13.93 18.69
C ASN A 170 -7.55 -13.01 18.05
N TRP A 171 -8.64 -13.62 17.58
CA TRP A 171 -9.75 -12.92 16.94
C TRP A 171 -10.48 -11.96 17.89
N ILE A 172 -10.57 -12.31 19.17
CA ILE A 172 -11.28 -11.49 20.17
C ILE A 172 -10.51 -10.18 20.39
N ASP A 173 -9.19 -10.26 20.54
CA ASP A 173 -8.35 -9.08 20.73
C ASP A 173 -8.28 -8.23 19.45
N SER A 174 -8.29 -8.88 18.29
CA SER A 174 -8.37 -8.20 16.99
C SER A 174 -9.65 -7.38 16.86
N LEU A 175 -10.80 -7.93 17.27
CA LEU A 175 -12.08 -7.23 17.20
C LEU A 175 -12.20 -6.10 18.23
N LYS A 176 -11.64 -6.29 19.45
CA LYS A 176 -11.60 -5.25 20.49
C LYS A 176 -10.74 -4.05 20.07
N SER A 177 -9.59 -4.31 19.44
CA SER A 177 -8.67 -3.27 18.99
C SER A 177 -9.05 -2.65 17.63
N TRP A 178 -9.94 -3.31 16.88
CA TRP A 178 -10.33 -2.92 15.53
C TRP A 178 -10.73 -1.46 15.40
N PHE A 179 -11.66 -0.98 16.23
CA PHE A 179 -12.15 0.41 16.14
C PHE A 179 -11.02 1.42 16.36
N ARG A 180 -10.12 1.16 17.32
CA ARG A 180 -8.96 2.01 17.58
C ARG A 180 -7.99 1.98 16.41
N HIS A 181 -7.61 0.78 15.94
CA HIS A 181 -6.71 0.64 14.80
C HIS A 181 -7.28 1.34 13.56
N SER A 182 -8.56 1.15 13.25
CA SER A 182 -9.23 1.82 12.15
C SER A 182 -9.18 3.33 12.27
N LEU A 183 -9.46 3.90 13.44
CA LEU A 183 -9.39 5.34 13.64
C LEU A 183 -7.96 5.87 13.43
N GLN A 184 -6.95 5.20 13.98
CA GLN A 184 -5.54 5.59 13.80
C GLN A 184 -5.12 5.49 12.32
N ILE A 185 -5.58 4.48 11.59
CA ILE A 185 -5.26 4.32 10.17
C ILE A 185 -6.00 5.36 9.31
N ILE A 186 -7.24 5.73 9.64
CA ILE A 186 -7.95 6.84 9.00
C ILE A 186 -7.17 8.14 9.19
N LEU A 187 -6.75 8.45 10.43
CA LEU A 187 -5.96 9.64 10.74
C LEU A 187 -4.61 9.63 10.00
N LEU A 188 -3.93 8.48 9.95
CA LEU A 188 -2.70 8.31 9.18
C LEU A 188 -2.95 8.52 7.68
N THR A 189 -4.05 7.99 7.15
CA THR A 189 -4.42 8.15 5.73
C THR A 189 -4.68 9.62 5.39
N VAL A 190 -5.44 10.33 6.23
CA VAL A 190 -5.67 11.77 6.09
C VAL A 190 -4.33 12.52 6.12
N PHE A 191 -3.44 12.19 7.06
CA PHE A 191 -2.10 12.78 7.12
C PHE A 191 -1.31 12.58 5.83
N TRP A 192 -1.28 11.35 5.28
CA TRP A 192 -0.59 11.06 4.01
C TRP A 192 -1.18 11.83 2.84
N PHE A 193 -2.50 11.88 2.70
CA PHE A 193 -3.15 12.64 1.63
C PHE A 193 -2.91 14.15 1.78
N SER A 194 -2.97 14.69 2.99
CA SER A 194 -2.66 16.10 3.24
C SER A 194 -1.21 16.42 2.89
N LEU A 195 -0.27 15.56 3.23
CA LEU A 195 1.15 15.73 2.93
C LEU A 195 1.42 15.69 1.42
N ILE A 196 0.82 14.74 0.71
CA ILE A 196 0.91 14.64 -0.76
C ILE A 196 0.28 15.87 -1.40
N ALA A 197 -0.92 16.28 -0.99
CA ALA A 197 -1.61 17.44 -1.54
C ALA A 197 -0.82 18.75 -1.34
N MET A 198 -0.20 18.93 -0.16
CA MET A 198 0.61 20.10 0.16
C MET A 198 1.78 20.31 -0.81
N ILE A 199 2.30 19.24 -1.42
CA ILE A 199 3.42 19.28 -2.37
C ILE A 199 2.94 19.18 -3.81
N ALA A 200 1.99 18.29 -4.09
CA ALA A 200 1.47 18.07 -5.43
C ALA A 200 0.80 19.33 -5.99
N LEU A 201 0.07 20.09 -5.17
CA LEU A 201 -0.58 21.33 -5.61
C LEU A 201 0.44 22.39 -6.11
N PRO A 202 1.44 22.82 -5.32
CA PRO A 202 2.43 23.79 -5.82
C PRO A 202 3.29 23.23 -6.97
N CYS A 203 3.66 21.95 -6.92
CA CYS A 203 4.38 21.31 -8.02
C CYS A 203 3.55 21.29 -9.31
N SER A 204 2.24 21.07 -9.24
CA SER A 204 1.37 21.08 -10.43
C SER A 204 1.31 22.46 -11.11
N CYS A 205 1.28 23.54 -10.32
CA CYS A 205 1.38 24.91 -10.84
C CYS A 205 2.72 25.15 -11.53
N LEU A 206 3.82 24.72 -10.89
CA LEU A 206 5.17 24.85 -11.46
C LEU A 206 5.31 24.05 -12.75
N ILE A 207 4.85 22.79 -12.78
CA ILE A 207 4.89 21.93 -13.98
C ILE A 207 4.06 22.56 -15.10
N SER A 208 2.87 23.07 -14.80
CA SER A 208 2.04 23.77 -15.78
C SER A 208 2.77 24.99 -16.35
N PHE A 209 3.47 25.76 -15.53
CA PHE A 209 4.30 26.86 -16.01
C PHE A 209 5.45 26.37 -16.92
N LEU A 210 6.14 25.28 -16.55
CA LEU A 210 7.22 24.69 -17.35
C LEU A 210 6.75 24.17 -18.73
N THR A 211 5.48 23.74 -18.85
CA THR A 211 4.94 23.29 -20.15
C THR A 211 4.89 24.39 -21.21
N PHE A 212 4.81 25.67 -20.82
CA PHE A 212 4.88 26.78 -21.78
C PHE A 212 6.27 26.96 -22.39
N GLY A 213 7.33 26.53 -21.68
CA GLY A 213 8.70 26.59 -22.17
C GLY A 213 8.99 25.48 -23.17
N ASN A 214 8.96 24.23 -22.70
CA ASN A 214 9.06 23.04 -23.55
C ASN A 214 8.57 21.77 -22.82
N LEU A 215 8.27 20.72 -23.59
CA LEU A 215 7.77 19.45 -23.04
C LEU A 215 8.81 18.72 -22.16
N ALA A 216 10.09 18.81 -22.50
CA ALA A 216 11.16 18.15 -21.76
C ALA A 216 11.32 18.68 -20.33
N ALA A 217 11.15 20.00 -20.13
CA ALA A 217 11.19 20.65 -18.83
C ALA A 217 10.01 20.21 -17.96
N ALA A 218 8.82 20.05 -18.54
CA ALA A 218 7.67 19.50 -17.83
C ALA A 218 7.88 18.05 -17.39
N GLN A 219 8.44 17.21 -18.27
CA GLN A 219 8.81 15.82 -17.94
C GLN A 219 9.84 15.75 -16.81
N PHE A 220 10.87 16.61 -16.86
CA PHE A 220 11.86 16.73 -15.79
C PHE A 220 11.22 17.19 -14.47
N GLY A 221 10.29 18.15 -14.53
CA GLY A 221 9.52 18.60 -13.37
C GLY A 221 8.70 17.48 -12.74
N ILE A 222 8.05 16.62 -13.55
CA ILE A 222 7.33 15.44 -13.07
C ILE A 222 8.29 14.45 -12.39
N LEU A 223 9.45 14.17 -13.00
CA LEU A 223 10.46 13.27 -12.41
C LEU A 223 10.95 13.80 -11.06
N LEU A 224 11.23 15.11 -10.97
CA LEU A 224 11.67 15.75 -9.74
C LEU A 224 10.59 15.70 -8.66
N MET A 225 9.33 15.94 -9.01
CA MET A 225 8.19 15.79 -8.10
C MET A 225 8.09 14.35 -7.54
N MET A 226 8.22 13.34 -8.41
CA MET A 226 8.24 11.94 -7.98
C MET A 226 9.40 11.65 -7.02
N GLY A 227 10.60 12.17 -7.31
CA GLY A 227 11.76 12.05 -6.43
C GLY A 227 11.53 12.67 -5.05
N ILE A 228 10.94 13.87 -4.99
CA ILE A 228 10.58 14.53 -3.73
C ILE A 228 9.53 13.70 -2.96
N LEU A 229 8.51 13.19 -3.64
CA LEU A 229 7.48 12.37 -3.01
C LEU A 229 8.06 11.08 -2.43
N VAL A 230 8.90 10.37 -3.17
CA VAL A 230 9.58 9.16 -2.67
C VAL A 230 10.45 9.51 -1.47
N TRP A 231 11.27 10.57 -1.56
CA TRP A 231 12.14 11.01 -0.48
C TRP A 231 11.37 11.35 0.80
N LEU A 232 10.20 11.99 0.66
CA LEU A 232 9.35 12.39 1.78
C LEU A 232 8.57 11.21 2.39
N LEU A 233 8.02 10.34 1.55
CA LEU A 233 7.15 9.24 1.98
C LEU A 233 7.95 8.03 2.47
N PHE A 234 9.18 7.84 1.99
CA PHE A 234 10.00 6.68 2.36
C PHE A 234 10.25 6.57 3.88
N PRO A 235 10.60 7.64 4.62
CA PRO A 235 10.69 7.60 6.08
C PRO A 235 9.40 7.19 6.81
N LEU A 236 8.25 7.26 6.13
CA LEU A 236 6.93 6.94 6.69
C LEU A 236 6.51 5.50 6.40
N VAL A 237 7.30 4.72 5.65
CA VAL A 237 6.93 3.36 5.18
C VAL A 237 6.48 2.41 6.31
N PHE A 238 7.04 2.57 7.51
CA PHE A 238 6.72 1.76 8.69
C PHE A 238 5.68 2.39 9.64
N SER A 239 5.08 3.52 9.27
CA SER A 239 4.06 4.19 10.10
C SER A 239 2.82 3.32 10.35
N PRO A 240 2.36 2.47 9.41
CA PRO A 240 1.30 1.50 9.71
C PRO A 240 1.76 0.45 10.72
N HIS A 241 3.02 0.00 10.64
CA HIS A 241 3.53 -1.12 11.43
C HIS A 241 3.55 -0.83 12.93
N GLY A 242 3.93 0.38 13.33
CA GLY A 242 3.89 0.79 14.75
C GLY A 242 2.49 0.78 15.35
N ILE A 243 1.46 1.12 14.57
CA ILE A 243 0.06 1.08 15.01
C ILE A 243 -0.37 -0.36 15.30
N PHE A 244 -0.10 -1.29 14.38
CA PHE A 244 -0.57 -2.68 14.53
C PHE A 244 0.29 -3.54 15.46
N VAL A 245 1.59 -3.28 15.56
CA VAL A 245 2.51 -4.08 16.41
C VAL A 245 2.51 -3.55 17.85
N HIS A 246 2.60 -2.24 18.05
CA HIS A 246 2.76 -1.63 19.37
C HIS A 246 1.49 -0.94 19.89
N SER A 247 0.40 -0.93 19.12
CA SER A 247 -0.82 -0.16 19.45
C SER A 247 -0.52 1.33 19.70
N ASP A 248 0.45 1.86 18.95
CA ASP A 248 0.88 3.25 19.05
C ASP A 248 -0.12 4.19 18.37
N ASP A 249 -0.25 5.41 18.91
CA ASP A 249 -1.01 6.47 18.25
C ASP A 249 -0.26 7.00 17.01
N VAL A 250 -0.99 7.60 16.06
CA VAL A 250 -0.46 8.03 14.75
C VAL A 250 0.84 8.83 14.86
N LEU A 251 0.89 9.83 15.74
CA LEU A 251 2.07 10.70 15.87
C LEU A 251 3.29 9.93 16.39
N LYS A 252 3.08 9.02 17.34
CA LYS A 252 4.15 8.18 17.89
C LYS A 252 4.65 7.20 16.82
N SER A 253 3.73 6.59 16.08
CA SER A 253 4.08 5.65 15.00
C SER A 253 4.85 6.33 13.86
N ILE A 254 4.42 7.53 13.44
CA ILE A 254 5.16 8.35 12.44
C ILE A 254 6.57 8.65 12.93
N LYS A 255 6.71 9.14 14.17
CA LYS A 255 8.01 9.49 14.75
C LYS A 255 8.92 8.28 14.80
N GLN A 256 8.42 7.13 15.22
CA GLN A 256 9.19 5.88 15.25
C GLN A 256 9.58 5.41 13.85
N SER A 257 8.67 5.47 12.87
CA SER A 257 8.96 5.13 11.48
C SER A 257 10.12 5.95 10.93
N ILE A 258 10.10 7.28 11.16
CA ILE A 258 11.16 8.19 10.71
C ILE A 258 12.48 7.85 11.40
N LEU A 259 12.48 7.67 12.73
CA LEU A 259 13.69 7.37 13.49
C LEU A 259 14.30 6.03 13.04
N LEU A 260 13.48 4.99 12.93
CA LEU A 260 13.91 3.66 12.53
C LEU A 260 14.46 3.66 11.11
N THR A 261 13.74 4.27 10.16
CA THR A 261 14.15 4.31 8.75
C THR A 261 15.43 5.10 8.56
N ARG A 262 15.60 6.22 9.28
CA ARG A 262 16.86 7.00 9.23
C ARG A 262 18.03 6.24 9.84
N PHE A 263 17.80 5.52 10.94
CA PHE A 263 18.83 4.72 11.60
C PHE A 263 19.27 3.52 10.76
N THR A 264 18.34 2.90 10.03
CA THR A 264 18.56 1.67 9.24
C THR A 264 18.56 1.93 7.72
N PHE A 265 18.79 3.16 7.27
CA PHE A 265 18.44 3.61 5.91
C PHE A 265 18.89 2.67 4.78
N PRO A 266 20.18 2.27 4.65
CA PRO A 266 20.61 1.41 3.55
C PRO A 266 19.92 0.03 3.58
N ASN A 267 19.79 -0.55 4.77
CA ASN A 267 19.18 -1.87 4.95
C ASN A 267 17.68 -1.83 4.66
N THR A 268 17.00 -0.79 5.14
CA THR A 268 15.56 -0.59 4.91
C THR A 268 15.27 -0.28 3.45
N LEU A 269 16.11 0.51 2.79
CA LEU A 269 15.98 0.79 1.36
C LEU A 269 16.13 -0.50 0.54
N PHE A 270 17.19 -1.26 0.77
CA PHE A 270 17.41 -2.53 0.10
C PHE A 270 16.27 -3.53 0.39
N PHE A 271 15.81 -3.61 1.63
CA PHE A 271 14.69 -4.45 2.04
C PHE A 271 13.41 -4.10 1.28
N VAL A 272 13.00 -2.82 1.28
CA VAL A 272 11.79 -2.36 0.59
C VAL A 272 11.89 -2.60 -0.91
N LEU A 273 13.06 -2.35 -1.52
CA LEU A 273 13.29 -2.61 -2.94
C LEU A 273 13.14 -4.10 -3.29
N VAL A 274 13.68 -5.01 -2.47
CA VAL A 274 13.54 -6.45 -2.71
C VAL A 274 12.09 -6.90 -2.53
N ILE A 275 11.40 -6.44 -1.48
CA ILE A 275 9.98 -6.77 -1.26
C ILE A 275 9.13 -6.28 -2.43
N PHE A 276 9.36 -5.06 -2.89
CA PHE A 276 8.67 -4.49 -4.04
C PHE A 276 8.97 -5.27 -5.32
N ALA A 277 10.25 -5.58 -5.58
CA ALA A 277 10.65 -6.35 -6.76
C ALA A 277 10.04 -7.76 -6.79
N ILE A 278 9.97 -8.46 -5.64
CA ILE A 278 9.29 -9.76 -5.55
C ILE A 278 7.80 -9.59 -5.81
N GLY A 279 7.15 -8.60 -5.20
CA GLY A 279 5.72 -8.33 -5.40
C GLY A 279 5.38 -8.11 -6.87
N GLU A 280 6.10 -7.20 -7.54
CA GLU A 280 5.89 -6.89 -8.97
C GLU A 280 6.22 -8.07 -9.88
N ALA A 281 7.33 -8.78 -9.63
CA ALA A 281 7.69 -9.96 -10.43
C ALA A 281 6.63 -11.07 -10.35
N MET A 282 6.07 -11.27 -9.16
CA MET A 282 4.99 -12.24 -8.95
C MET A 282 3.68 -11.76 -9.59
N ASP A 283 3.36 -10.47 -9.50
CA ASP A 283 2.20 -9.88 -10.17
C ASP A 283 2.21 -10.14 -11.68
N ILE A 284 3.38 -10.04 -12.35
CA ILE A 284 3.51 -10.37 -13.78
C ILE A 284 3.10 -11.83 -14.06
N ILE A 285 3.53 -12.76 -13.22
CA ILE A 285 3.22 -14.19 -13.37
C ILE A 285 1.73 -14.45 -13.14
N TRP A 286 1.15 -13.86 -12.10
CA TRP A 286 -0.25 -14.14 -11.73
C TRP A 286 -1.28 -13.44 -12.61
N ARG A 287 -0.86 -12.46 -13.43
CA ARG A 287 -1.69 -11.84 -14.48
C ARG A 287 -1.72 -12.61 -15.79
N PHE A 288 -0.97 -13.73 -15.90
CA PHE A 288 -0.94 -14.54 -17.11
C PHE A 288 -2.31 -15.12 -17.52
N PRO A 289 -3.17 -15.60 -16.59
CA PRO A 289 -4.51 -16.04 -16.93
C PRO A 289 -5.37 -14.88 -17.48
N LYS A 290 -6.11 -15.14 -18.56
CA LYS A 290 -7.07 -14.17 -19.12
C LYS A 290 -8.18 -13.85 -18.11
N GLU A 291 -8.63 -12.60 -18.07
CA GLU A 291 -9.73 -12.14 -17.19
C GLU A 291 -11.08 -12.83 -17.46
N THR A 292 -11.28 -13.40 -18.65
CA THR A 292 -12.47 -14.18 -19.01
C THR A 292 -12.36 -15.67 -18.68
N SER A 293 -11.27 -16.11 -18.04
CA SER A 293 -11.02 -17.52 -17.71
C SER A 293 -11.08 -17.77 -16.21
N TRP A 294 -11.68 -18.89 -15.81
CA TRP A 294 -11.66 -19.37 -14.43
C TRP A 294 -10.26 -19.64 -13.88
N MET A 295 -9.26 -19.82 -14.75
CA MET A 295 -7.86 -19.93 -14.35
C MET A 295 -7.36 -18.70 -13.56
N MET A 296 -8.03 -17.56 -13.72
CA MET A 296 -7.74 -16.35 -12.94
C MET A 296 -7.89 -16.56 -11.42
N LEU A 297 -8.73 -17.49 -10.96
CA LEU A 297 -8.82 -17.82 -9.53
C LEU A 297 -7.49 -18.31 -8.96
N VAL A 298 -6.69 -19.05 -9.76
CA VAL A 298 -5.35 -19.49 -9.36
C VAL A 298 -4.41 -18.28 -9.24
N GLY A 299 -4.52 -17.33 -10.17
CA GLY A 299 -3.81 -16.05 -10.10
C GLY A 299 -4.14 -15.25 -8.84
N ILE A 300 -5.44 -15.13 -8.53
CA ILE A 300 -5.94 -14.47 -7.32
C ILE A 300 -5.40 -15.14 -6.06
N ALA A 301 -5.45 -16.46 -5.97
CA ALA A 301 -4.96 -17.20 -4.82
C ALA A 301 -3.44 -17.05 -4.64
N GLY A 302 -2.66 -17.16 -5.73
CA GLY A 302 -1.21 -16.98 -5.72
C GLY A 302 -0.79 -15.57 -5.30
N HIS A 303 -1.39 -14.54 -5.91
CA HIS A 303 -1.19 -13.14 -5.55
C HIS A 303 -1.53 -12.88 -4.07
N SER A 304 -2.68 -13.39 -3.62
CA SER A 304 -3.16 -13.24 -2.26
C SER A 304 -2.18 -13.82 -1.25
N PHE A 305 -1.67 -15.03 -1.48
CA PHE A 305 -0.68 -15.66 -0.60
C PHE A 305 0.63 -14.88 -0.55
N ILE A 306 1.21 -14.56 -1.72
CA ILE A 306 2.51 -13.90 -1.80
C ILE A 306 2.48 -12.51 -1.17
N ASN A 307 1.49 -11.68 -1.51
CA ASN A 307 1.45 -10.31 -0.97
C ASN A 307 1.10 -10.28 0.52
N THR A 308 0.32 -11.24 1.02
CA THR A 308 0.11 -11.40 2.46
C THR A 308 1.41 -11.82 3.17
N ALA A 309 2.18 -12.73 2.58
CA ALA A 309 3.46 -13.18 3.12
C ALA A 309 4.54 -12.07 3.07
N LEU A 310 4.57 -11.26 2.02
CA LEU A 310 5.41 -10.07 1.92
C LEU A 310 5.02 -9.03 2.96
N LEU A 311 3.71 -8.80 3.18
CA LEU A 311 3.25 -7.94 4.26
C LEU A 311 3.71 -8.46 5.64
N ALA A 312 3.52 -9.74 5.92
CA ALA A 312 4.01 -10.38 7.15
C ALA A 312 5.53 -10.20 7.32
N THR A 313 6.28 -10.33 6.23
CA THR A 313 7.73 -10.10 6.19
C THR A 313 8.08 -8.67 6.63
N THR A 314 7.33 -7.66 6.20
CA THR A 314 7.55 -6.28 6.62
C THR A 314 7.30 -6.07 8.12
N PHE A 315 6.33 -6.78 8.72
CA PHE A 315 6.09 -6.76 10.16
C PHE A 315 7.22 -7.41 10.95
N VAL A 316 7.72 -8.55 10.48
CA VAL A 316 8.89 -9.22 11.10
C VAL A 316 10.10 -8.31 11.05
N TYR A 317 10.39 -7.72 9.88
CA TYR A 317 11.52 -6.81 9.72
C TYR A 317 11.39 -5.59 10.64
N TYR A 318 10.21 -4.96 10.68
CA TYR A 318 9.96 -3.81 11.55
C TYR A 318 10.19 -4.12 13.03
N ARG A 319 9.69 -5.27 13.52
CA ARG A 319 9.93 -5.74 14.90
C ARG A 319 11.43 -5.92 15.16
N ASP A 320 12.10 -6.72 14.33
CA ASP A 320 13.51 -7.09 14.53
C ASP A 320 14.41 -5.83 14.44
N ALA A 321 14.12 -4.91 13.51
CA ALA A 321 14.82 -3.63 13.37
C ALA A 321 14.62 -2.71 14.59
N THR A 322 13.39 -2.65 15.13
CA THR A 322 13.08 -1.83 16.31
C THR A 322 13.81 -2.34 17.56
N LEU A 323 13.83 -3.67 17.76
CA LEU A 323 14.59 -4.30 18.85
C LEU A 323 16.08 -4.00 18.75
N TRP A 324 16.66 -4.17 17.54
CA TRP A 324 18.06 -3.89 17.29
C TRP A 324 18.43 -2.42 17.54
N MET A 325 17.62 -1.48 17.04
CA MET A 325 17.84 -0.04 17.26
C MET A 325 17.84 0.32 18.74
N ASN A 326 16.89 -0.20 19.52
CA ASN A 326 16.78 0.06 20.95
C ASN A 326 18.00 -0.48 21.72
N GLU A 327 18.47 -1.67 21.38
CA GLU A 327 19.66 -2.26 22.02
C GLU A 327 20.93 -1.46 21.70
N VAL A 328 21.12 -1.06 20.44
CA VAL A 328 22.28 -0.24 20.05
C VAL A 328 22.26 1.10 20.78
N ARG A 329 21.10 1.75 20.87
CA ARG A 329 20.96 3.02 21.61
C ARG A 329 21.29 2.82 23.10
N GLN A 330 20.77 1.77 23.73
CA GLN A 330 21.05 1.49 25.14
C GLN A 330 22.54 1.25 25.39
N LYS A 331 23.23 0.52 24.51
CA LYS A 331 24.69 0.31 24.60
C LYS A 331 25.46 1.63 24.50
N LEU A 332 25.08 2.50 23.56
CA LEU A 332 25.73 3.80 23.40
C LEU A 332 25.53 4.70 24.62
N GLU A 333 24.34 4.70 25.22
CA GLU A 333 24.07 5.45 26.46
C GLU A 333 24.92 4.92 27.62
N THR A 334 25.03 3.60 27.79
CA THR A 334 25.86 3.01 28.85
C THR A 334 27.36 3.28 28.67
N VAL A 335 27.86 3.35 27.43
CA VAL A 335 29.26 3.69 27.14
C VAL A 335 29.53 5.19 27.35
N SER A 336 28.54 6.06 27.13
CA SER A 336 28.71 7.51 27.34
C SER A 336 28.72 7.93 28.82
N VAL A 337 28.21 7.07 29.70
CA VAL A 337 28.08 7.33 31.15
C VAL A 337 29.23 6.68 31.96
N ALA A 338 29.98 5.75 31.36
CA ALA A 338 31.12 5.06 31.96
C ALA A 338 32.45 5.78 31.68
#